data_AF-A0A0M5JAV3-F1
#
_entry.id   AF-A0A0M5JAV3-F1
#
_cell.length_a   1.000
_cell.length_b   1.000
_cell.length_c   1.000
_cell.angle_alpha   90.00
_cell.angle_beta   90.00
_cell.angle_gamma   90.00
#
_symmetry.space_group_name_H-M   'P 1'
#
loop_
_entity.id
_entity.type
_entity.pdbx_description
1 polymer ?
#
loop_
_entity_poly.entity_id
_entity_poly.type
_entity_poly.pdbx_seq_one_letter_code
_entity_poly.pdbx_strand_id
1 'polypeptide(L)'
;MVYDMSHLAPAAPQSISLSRYYLEQTDDLIAANNALTNGHSHGHVDDYAASTTLDIDQRFQAHIACETAAQPAQPPPPTPAPRRRTTPIAHLDPSELVGLSREERRRRRRATLKYRTAHATRERVRVEAFNVSFAELRKLLPTLPPDKKLSKIEILKLAICYIAYLNHVLETP
;
A
#
# COMPACT_ATOMS: atom_id res chain seq x y z
N MET A 1 51.55 -20.20 17.80
CA MET A 1 51.05 -19.70 16.51
C MET A 1 50.08 -18.58 16.83
N VAL A 2 50.55 -17.33 16.84
CA VAL A 2 49.75 -16.15 17.18
C VAL A 2 49.07 -15.69 15.90
N TYR A 3 47.74 -15.66 15.88
CA TYR A 3 47.01 -15.15 14.72
C TYR A 3 47.03 -13.62 14.75
N ASP A 4 47.70 -13.03 13.76
CA ASP A 4 47.63 -11.62 13.45
C ASP A 4 46.22 -11.28 12.93
N MET A 5 45.52 -10.38 13.65
CA MET A 5 44.15 -9.94 13.36
C MET A 5 44.10 -8.55 12.73
N SER A 6 45.21 -8.07 12.15
CA SER A 6 45.35 -6.69 11.66
C SER A 6 44.64 -6.38 10.34
N HIS A 7 43.86 -7.30 9.75
CA HIS A 7 43.28 -7.12 8.41
C HIS A 7 41.74 -7.16 8.30
N LEU A 8 40.99 -7.17 9.40
CA LEU A 8 39.54 -6.92 9.34
C LEU A 8 39.22 -5.48 9.76
N ALA A 9 39.40 -4.55 8.82
CA ALA A 9 38.79 -3.24 8.93
C ALA A 9 37.25 -3.42 8.93
N PRO A 10 36.51 -2.84 9.89
CA PRO A 10 35.06 -2.89 9.86
C PRO A 10 34.59 -2.01 8.70
N ALA A 11 33.97 -2.63 7.69
CA ALA A 11 33.29 -1.88 6.64
C ALA A 11 32.25 -0.97 7.30
N ALA A 12 32.40 0.34 7.09
CA ALA A 12 31.51 1.36 7.63
C ALA A 12 30.04 1.02 7.30
N PRO A 13 29.08 1.29 8.21
CA PRO A 13 27.67 1.13 7.90
C PRO A 13 27.37 2.04 6.70
N GLN A 14 26.94 1.44 5.59
CA GLN A 14 26.45 2.22 4.46
C GLN A 14 25.19 2.95 4.91
N SER A 15 25.36 4.20 5.34
CA SER A 15 24.30 5.18 5.46
C SER A 15 23.68 5.33 4.07
N ILE A 16 22.56 4.66 3.85
CA ILE A 16 21.78 4.77 2.63
C ILE A 16 21.11 6.15 2.69
N SER A 17 21.78 7.16 2.14
CA SER A 17 21.15 8.45 1.90
C SER A 17 19.96 8.25 0.94
N LEU A 18 18.75 8.39 1.48
CA LEU A 18 17.49 8.34 0.73
C LEU A 18 17.43 9.41 -0.38
N SER A 19 18.27 10.46 -0.32
CA SER A 19 18.30 11.51 -1.33
C SER A 19 18.65 11.01 -2.74
N ARG A 20 19.42 9.91 -2.87
CA ARG A 20 19.83 9.41 -4.20
C ARG A 20 18.68 8.78 -5.01
N TYR A 21 17.52 8.53 -4.39
CA TYR A 21 16.35 7.95 -5.06
C TYR A 21 15.17 8.93 -5.21
N TYR A 22 15.23 10.12 -4.59
CA TYR A 22 14.09 11.04 -4.55
C TYR A 22 14.22 12.31 -5.40
N LEU A 23 15.37 12.59 -6.05
CA LEU A 23 15.56 13.86 -6.76
C LEU A 23 15.71 13.82 -8.29
N GLU A 24 16.05 12.69 -8.93
CA GLU A 24 16.23 12.68 -10.40
C GLU A 24 14.95 12.45 -11.20
N GLN A 25 13.82 12.14 -10.54
CA GLN A 25 12.60 11.72 -11.26
C GLN A 25 11.41 12.66 -11.07
N THR A 26 11.54 13.72 -10.28
CA THR A 26 10.44 14.64 -9.96
C THR A 26 10.27 15.77 -10.97
N ASP A 27 11.33 16.24 -11.62
CA ASP A 27 11.21 17.44 -12.48
C ASP A 27 10.46 17.15 -13.79
N ASP A 28 10.65 15.97 -14.37
CA ASP A 28 9.94 15.54 -15.59
C ASP A 28 8.48 15.11 -15.31
N LEU A 29 8.22 14.53 -14.13
CA LEU A 29 6.88 14.06 -13.75
C LEU A 29 5.96 15.18 -13.23
N ILE A 30 6.52 16.23 -12.62
CA ILE A 30 5.75 17.40 -12.18
C ILE A 30 5.33 18.26 -13.38
N ALA A 31 6.21 18.43 -14.38
CA ALA A 31 5.88 19.15 -15.62
C ALA A 31 4.78 18.45 -16.44
N ALA A 32 4.81 17.12 -16.53
CA ALA A 32 3.80 16.34 -17.25
C ALA A 32 2.42 16.34 -16.55
N ASN A 33 2.38 16.36 -15.22
CA ASN A 33 1.12 16.38 -14.47
C ASN A 33 0.42 17.74 -14.53
N ASN A 34 1.16 18.86 -14.48
CA ASN A 34 0.56 20.20 -14.58
C ASN A 34 -0.04 20.52 -15.96
N ALA A 35 0.41 19.83 -17.02
CA ALA A 35 -0.14 19.99 -18.38
C ALA A 35 -1.49 19.27 -18.58
N LEU A 36 -1.80 18.23 -17.79
CA LEU A 36 -3.04 17.46 -17.89
C LEU A 36 -4.19 18.04 -17.04
N THR A 37 -3.88 18.86 -16.02
CA THR A 37 -4.87 19.34 -15.04
C THR A 37 -5.58 20.63 -15.44
N ASN A 38 -5.12 21.36 -16.45
CA ASN A 38 -5.70 22.66 -16.84
C ASN A 38 -6.95 22.57 -17.74
N GLY A 39 -7.62 21.40 -17.80
CA GLY A 39 -8.70 21.15 -18.77
C GLY A 39 -9.97 20.48 -18.25
N HIS A 40 -10.19 20.36 -16.93
CA HIS A 40 -11.45 19.81 -16.43
C HIS A 40 -12.18 20.79 -15.50
N SER A 41 -13.29 21.28 -16.03
CA SER A 41 -14.28 22.18 -15.44
C SER A 41 -14.86 21.67 -14.12
N HIS A 42 -15.10 22.63 -13.23
CA HIS A 42 -15.95 22.57 -12.03
C HIS A 42 -17.15 21.63 -12.20
N GLY A 43 -17.18 20.52 -11.46
CA GLY A 43 -18.29 19.57 -11.46
C GLY A 43 -18.37 18.78 -10.17
N HIS A 44 -19.28 19.21 -9.30
CA HIS A 44 -20.02 18.42 -8.30
C HIS A 44 -19.26 17.35 -7.49
N VAL A 45 -18.80 17.71 -6.29
CA VAL A 45 -18.06 16.85 -5.35
C VAL A 45 -18.95 16.20 -4.26
N ASP A 46 -20.26 16.45 -4.26
CA ASP A 46 -21.10 16.13 -3.10
C ASP A 46 -21.77 14.74 -3.13
N ASP A 47 -21.79 14.04 -4.27
CA ASP A 47 -22.57 12.78 -4.42
C ASP A 47 -21.78 11.49 -4.18
N TYR A 48 -20.45 11.54 -4.13
CA TYR A 48 -19.62 10.32 -4.01
C TYR A 48 -19.73 9.66 -2.62
N ALA A 49 -19.85 10.46 -1.56
CA ALA A 49 -19.91 9.96 -0.19
C ALA A 49 -21.21 9.18 0.07
N ALA A 50 -22.35 9.71 -0.38
CA ALA A 50 -23.68 9.10 -0.18
C ALA A 50 -23.85 7.79 -0.98
N SER A 51 -23.34 7.75 -2.21
CA SER A 51 -23.37 6.56 -3.06
C SER A 51 -22.56 5.40 -2.45
N THR A 52 -21.42 5.70 -1.82
CA THR A 52 -20.55 4.69 -1.20
C THR A 52 -21.16 4.13 0.10
N THR A 53 -21.82 4.96 0.91
CA THR A 53 -22.49 4.51 2.14
C THR A 53 -23.70 3.63 1.87
N LEU A 54 -24.51 3.97 0.85
CA LEU A 54 -25.66 3.15 0.44
C LEU A 54 -25.25 1.76 -0.04
N ASP A 55 -24.15 1.64 -0.79
CA ASP A 55 -23.63 0.35 -1.26
C ASP A 55 -23.09 -0.52 -0.10
N ILE A 56 -22.52 0.10 0.95
CA ILE A 56 -22.04 -0.62 2.14
C ILE A 56 -23.20 -1.19 2.95
N ASP A 57 -24.23 -0.39 3.24
CA ASP A 57 -25.39 -0.85 4.01
C ASP A 57 -26.19 -1.92 3.26
N GLN A 58 -26.32 -1.77 1.94
CA GLN A 58 -26.99 -2.75 1.10
C GLN A 58 -26.25 -4.10 1.08
N ARG A 59 -24.91 -4.07 1.06
CA ARG A 59 -24.09 -5.30 1.18
C ARG A 59 -24.19 -5.94 2.56
N PHE A 60 -24.25 -5.13 3.62
CA PHE A 60 -24.41 -5.63 4.98
C PHE A 60 -25.79 -6.29 5.18
N GLN A 61 -26.86 -5.66 4.71
CA GLN A 61 -28.22 -6.22 4.76
C GLN A 61 -28.37 -7.48 3.90
N ALA A 62 -27.73 -7.52 2.72
CA ALA A 62 -27.72 -8.72 1.88
C ALA A 62 -27.05 -9.92 2.59
N HIS A 63 -25.97 -9.69 3.34
CA HIS A 63 -25.31 -10.74 4.12
C HIS A 63 -26.22 -11.30 5.23
N ILE A 64 -26.91 -10.43 5.96
CA ILE A 64 -27.85 -10.82 7.03
C ILE A 64 -29.07 -11.58 6.46
N ALA A 65 -29.59 -11.17 5.31
CA ALA A 65 -30.74 -11.82 4.68
C ALA A 65 -30.43 -13.25 4.18
N CYS A 66 -29.20 -13.51 3.73
CA CYS A 66 -28.79 -14.84 3.27
C CYS A 66 -28.56 -15.86 4.39
N GLU A 67 -28.34 -15.43 5.65
CA GLU A 67 -28.16 -16.32 6.80
C GLU A 67 -29.49 -16.89 7.36
N THR A 68 -30.63 -16.27 7.06
CA THR A 68 -31.93 -16.68 7.64
C THR A 68 -32.65 -17.79 6.84
N ALA A 69 -32.21 -18.07 5.62
CA ALA A 69 -32.70 -19.22 4.87
C ALA A 69 -31.82 -20.44 5.20
N ALA A 70 -32.41 -21.50 5.76
CA ALA A 70 -31.73 -22.78 5.96
C ALA A 70 -31.23 -23.32 4.60
N GLN A 71 -29.98 -23.00 4.26
CA GLN A 71 -29.33 -23.50 3.06
C GLN A 71 -29.06 -25.00 3.24
N PRO A 72 -29.46 -25.87 2.29
CA PRO A 72 -29.02 -27.26 2.31
C PRO A 72 -27.49 -27.26 2.26
N ALA A 73 -26.85 -27.99 3.18
CA ALA A 73 -25.40 -28.03 3.33
C ALA A 73 -24.73 -28.30 1.96
N GLN A 74 -24.14 -27.26 1.37
CA GLN A 74 -23.36 -27.41 0.15
C GLN A 74 -22.18 -28.34 0.48
N PRO A 75 -21.86 -29.32 -0.38
CA PRO A 75 -20.70 -30.17 -0.16
C PRO A 75 -19.46 -29.28 0.00
N PRO A 76 -18.52 -29.62 0.91
CA PRO A 76 -17.36 -28.79 1.15
C PRO A 76 -16.64 -28.54 -0.18
N PRO A 77 -16.19 -27.30 -0.45
CA PRO A 77 -15.45 -27.01 -1.67
C PRO A 77 -14.29 -28.02 -1.79
N PRO A 78 -14.01 -28.55 -2.99
CA PRO A 78 -12.93 -29.51 -3.17
C PRO A 78 -11.66 -28.92 -2.59
N THR A 79 -11.00 -29.68 -1.71
CA THR A 79 -9.76 -29.26 -1.06
C THR A 79 -8.82 -28.73 -2.14
N PRO A 80 -8.37 -27.46 -2.08
CA PRO A 80 -7.47 -26.94 -3.08
C PRO A 80 -6.27 -27.87 -3.15
N ALA A 81 -6.00 -28.43 -4.33
CA ALA A 81 -4.83 -29.27 -4.53
C ALA A 81 -3.61 -28.55 -3.93
N PRO A 82 -2.72 -29.25 -3.20
CA PRO A 82 -1.59 -28.61 -2.54
C PRO A 82 -0.86 -27.74 -3.56
N ARG A 83 -0.86 -26.42 -3.31
CA ARG A 83 -0.30 -25.43 -4.22
C ARG A 83 1.16 -25.79 -4.41
N ARG A 84 1.48 -26.46 -5.53
CA ARG A 84 2.83 -26.95 -5.83
C ARG A 84 3.75 -25.75 -5.64
N ARG A 85 4.63 -25.80 -4.64
CA ARG A 85 5.49 -24.69 -4.25
C ARG A 85 6.44 -24.46 -5.42
N THR A 86 6.04 -23.62 -6.36
CA THR A 86 6.85 -23.30 -7.52
C THR A 86 8.03 -22.49 -6.99
N THR A 87 9.21 -23.09 -7.06
CA THR A 87 10.44 -22.41 -6.71
C THR A 87 10.57 -21.20 -7.62
N PRO A 88 10.76 -19.98 -7.08
CA PRO A 88 10.95 -18.81 -7.91
C PRO A 88 12.16 -19.03 -8.82
N ILE A 89 12.06 -18.55 -10.06
CA ILE A 89 13.15 -18.66 -11.02
C ILE A 89 14.29 -17.76 -10.53
N ALA A 90 15.40 -18.34 -10.10
CA ALA A 90 16.54 -17.58 -9.57
C ALA A 90 17.20 -16.73 -10.68
N HIS A 91 17.45 -17.36 -11.83
CA HIS A 91 18.02 -16.75 -13.02
C HIS A 91 17.16 -17.07 -14.25
N LEU A 92 16.88 -16.07 -15.08
CA LEU A 92 16.23 -16.28 -16.38
C LEU A 92 17.25 -16.06 -17.48
N ASP A 93 17.53 -17.12 -18.24
CA ASP A 93 18.37 -17.01 -19.43
C ASP A 93 17.59 -16.36 -20.58
N PRO A 94 18.13 -15.31 -21.24
CA PRO A 94 17.44 -14.62 -22.33
C PRO A 94 17.07 -15.54 -23.51
N SER A 95 17.87 -16.57 -23.78
CA SER A 95 17.64 -17.55 -24.84
C SER A 95 16.34 -18.33 -24.65
N GLU A 96 15.92 -18.58 -23.40
CA GLU A 96 14.65 -19.23 -23.11
C GLU A 96 13.42 -18.36 -23.44
N LEU A 97 13.62 -17.06 -23.68
CA LEU A 97 12.56 -16.11 -24.00
C LEU A 97 12.33 -15.93 -25.51
N VAL A 98 13.17 -16.57 -26.34
CA VAL A 98 13.07 -16.56 -27.81
C VAL A 98 11.94 -17.49 -28.24
N GLY A 99 11.16 -17.09 -29.25
CA GLY A 99 10.00 -17.85 -29.73
C GLY A 99 8.77 -17.84 -28.81
N LEU A 100 8.88 -17.34 -27.57
CA LEU A 100 7.74 -17.18 -26.68
C LEU A 100 6.88 -15.98 -27.07
N SER A 101 5.57 -16.13 -26.89
CA SER A 101 4.62 -15.02 -26.94
C SER A 101 5.01 -13.91 -25.95
N ARG A 102 4.62 -12.67 -26.27
CA ARG A 102 4.82 -11.49 -25.40
C ARG A 102 4.29 -11.73 -23.99
N GLU A 103 3.14 -12.40 -23.87
CA GLU A 103 2.54 -12.68 -22.57
C GLU A 103 3.35 -13.72 -21.78
N GLU A 104 3.80 -14.79 -22.44
CA GLU A 104 4.61 -15.82 -21.80
C GLU A 104 5.96 -15.26 -21.32
N ARG A 105 6.58 -14.36 -22.10
CA ARG A 105 7.78 -13.63 -21.69
C ARG A 105 7.53 -12.76 -20.45
N ARG A 106 6.39 -12.08 -20.37
CA ARG A 106 5.99 -11.27 -19.20
C ARG A 106 5.78 -12.15 -17.98
N ARG A 107 5.11 -13.30 -18.15
CA ARG A 107 4.87 -14.28 -17.10
C ARG A 107 6.18 -14.82 -16.53
N ARG A 108 7.11 -15.27 -17.37
CA ARG A 108 8.43 -15.77 -16.93
C ARG A 108 9.21 -14.70 -16.17
N ARG A 109 9.29 -13.47 -16.69
CA ARG A 109 9.96 -12.34 -16.00
C ARG A 109 9.38 -12.09 -14.61
N ARG A 110 8.06 -12.10 -14.46
CA ARG A 110 7.37 -11.92 -13.17
C ARG A 110 7.60 -13.07 -12.18
N ALA A 111 7.85 -14.29 -12.68
CA ALA A 111 8.16 -15.45 -11.87
C ALA A 111 9.58 -15.43 -11.28
N THR A 112 10.46 -14.53 -11.75
CA THR A 112 11.83 -14.43 -11.23
C THR A 112 11.89 -13.94 -9.80
N LEU A 113 12.87 -14.45 -9.05
CA LEU A 113 13.19 -13.96 -7.72
C LEU A 113 13.55 -12.47 -7.77
N LYS A 114 14.35 -12.03 -8.76
CA LYS A 114 14.72 -10.62 -8.95
C LYS A 114 13.50 -9.71 -9.08
N TYR A 115 12.53 -10.06 -9.94
CA TYR A 115 11.32 -9.26 -10.09
C TYR A 115 10.47 -9.25 -8.81
N ARG A 116 10.27 -10.42 -8.20
CA ARG A 116 9.46 -10.56 -6.99
C ARG A 116 10.04 -9.79 -5.81
N THR A 117 11.35 -9.87 -5.59
CA THR A 117 12.05 -9.14 -4.52
C THR A 117 12.03 -7.63 -4.76
N ALA A 118 12.30 -7.17 -5.99
CA ALA A 118 12.19 -5.76 -6.35
C ALA A 118 10.76 -5.22 -6.17
N HIS A 119 9.74 -5.98 -6.56
CA HIS A 119 8.35 -5.61 -6.35
C HIS A 119 7.97 -5.57 -4.87
N ALA A 120 8.34 -6.59 -4.09
CA ALA A 120 8.08 -6.63 -2.66
C ALA A 120 8.76 -5.45 -1.93
N THR A 121 9.99 -5.10 -2.33
CA THR A 121 10.72 -3.97 -1.75
C THR A 121 10.02 -2.64 -2.05
N ARG A 122 9.61 -2.40 -3.29
CA ARG A 122 8.84 -1.21 -3.66
C ARG A 122 7.54 -1.08 -2.86
N GLU A 123 6.83 -2.19 -2.68
CA GLU A 123 5.58 -2.19 -1.91
C GLU A 123 5.82 -1.91 -0.42
N ARG A 124 6.90 -2.47 0.16
CA ARG A 124 7.28 -2.13 1.55
C ARG A 124 7.56 -0.65 1.71
N VAL A 125 8.34 -0.06 0.81
CA VAL A 125 8.65 1.39 0.83
C VAL A 125 7.37 2.22 0.69
N ARG A 126 6.47 1.85 -0.21
CA ARG A 126 5.18 2.54 -0.38
C ARG A 126 4.34 2.51 0.91
N VAL A 127 4.26 1.35 1.55
CA VAL A 127 3.51 1.17 2.80
C VAL A 127 4.19 1.90 3.97
N GLU A 128 5.53 1.92 4.02
CA GLU A 128 6.29 2.66 5.01
C GLU A 128 6.06 4.16 4.90
N ALA A 129 6.14 4.73 3.70
CA ALA A 129 5.82 6.14 3.44
C ALA A 129 4.38 6.50 3.87
N PHE A 130 3.42 5.62 3.59
CA PHE A 130 2.05 5.77 4.07
C PHE A 130 1.97 5.75 5.60
N ASN A 131 2.66 4.82 6.26
CA ASN A 131 2.65 4.70 7.71
C ASN A 131 3.34 5.89 8.41
N VAL A 132 4.42 6.43 7.83
CA VAL A 132 5.07 7.66 8.31
C VAL A 132 4.07 8.82 8.29
N SER A 133 3.38 9.03 7.17
CA SER A 133 2.34 10.07 7.05
C SER A 133 1.22 9.89 8.08
N PHE A 134 0.85 8.63 8.37
CA PHE A 134 -0.14 8.28 9.38
C PHE A 134 0.33 8.57 10.81
N ALA A 135 1.62 8.37 11.09
CA ALA A 135 2.22 8.72 12.37
C ALA A 135 2.31 10.23 12.57
N GLU A 136 2.64 11.00 11.52
CA GLU A 136 2.61 12.47 11.58
C GLU A 136 1.20 12.99 11.87
N LEU A 137 0.16 12.46 11.20
CA LEU A 137 -1.22 12.80 11.51
C LEU A 137 -1.56 12.50 12.98
N ARG A 138 -1.17 11.33 13.51
CA ARG A 138 -1.44 10.96 14.92
C ARG A 138 -0.87 11.96 15.92
N LYS A 139 0.28 12.58 15.66
CA LYS A 139 0.91 13.56 16.57
C LYS A 139 0.07 14.82 16.75
N LEU A 140 -0.73 15.17 15.74
CA LEU A 140 -1.60 16.35 15.77
C LEU A 140 -2.92 16.11 16.52
N LEU A 141 -3.27 14.85 16.78
CA LEU A 141 -4.57 14.51 17.35
C LEU A 141 -4.56 14.55 18.89
N PRO A 142 -5.53 15.23 19.51
CA PRO A 142 -5.62 15.29 20.97
C PRO A 142 -6.06 13.94 21.54
N THR A 143 -5.33 13.42 22.53
CA THR A 143 -5.65 12.15 23.21
C THR A 143 -5.32 12.21 24.70
N LEU A 144 -6.07 11.46 25.50
CA LEU A 144 -5.82 11.24 26.92
C LEU A 144 -5.75 9.72 27.17
N PRO A 145 -4.60 9.16 27.60
CA PRO A 145 -3.29 9.81 27.74
C PRO A 145 -2.66 10.15 26.36
N PRO A 146 -1.67 11.06 26.29
CA PRO A 146 -1.09 11.54 25.03
C PRO A 146 -0.44 10.43 24.19
N ASP A 147 0.04 9.37 24.82
CA ASP A 147 0.68 8.20 24.23
C ASP A 147 -0.31 7.06 23.88
N LYS A 148 -1.62 7.32 23.96
CA LYS A 148 -2.65 6.34 23.59
C LYS A 148 -2.41 5.80 22.17
N LYS A 149 -2.22 4.49 22.05
CA LYS A 149 -2.13 3.83 20.73
C LYS A 149 -3.49 3.86 20.06
N LEU A 150 -3.55 4.45 18.87
CA LEU A 150 -4.77 4.51 18.04
C LEU A 150 -4.58 3.61 16.82
N SER A 151 -5.63 2.88 16.46
CA SER A 151 -5.73 2.18 15.18
C SER A 151 -5.89 3.15 14.01
N LYS A 152 -5.71 2.65 12.78
CA LYS A 152 -5.82 3.49 11.58
C LYS A 152 -7.19 4.16 11.45
N ILE A 153 -8.25 3.42 11.75
CA ILE A 153 -9.62 3.94 11.68
C ILE A 153 -9.89 4.98 12.76
N GLU A 154 -9.36 4.79 13.98
CA GLU A 154 -9.54 5.76 15.07
C GLU A 154 -8.87 7.09 14.76
N ILE A 155 -7.65 7.07 14.20
CA ILE A 155 -6.93 8.28 13.78
C ILE A 155 -7.76 9.05 12.74
N LEU A 156 -8.33 8.38 11.74
CA LEU A 156 -9.14 9.03 10.71
C LEU A 156 -10.41 9.65 11.31
N LYS A 157 -11.14 8.90 12.14
CA LYS A 157 -12.34 9.41 12.81
C LYS A 157 -12.03 10.61 13.70
N LEU A 158 -10.97 10.51 14.50
CA LEU A 158 -10.57 11.59 15.41
C LEU A 158 -10.07 12.83 14.65
N ALA A 159 -9.38 12.66 13.52
CA ALA A 159 -8.98 13.78 12.66
C ALA A 159 -10.19 14.54 12.12
N ILE A 160 -11.20 13.83 11.60
CA ILE A 160 -12.45 14.43 11.11
C ILE A 160 -13.15 15.20 12.23
N CYS A 161 -13.33 14.57 13.40
CA CYS A 161 -13.95 15.21 14.56
C CYS A 161 -13.15 16.43 15.03
N TYR A 162 -11.82 16.37 15.00
CA TYR A 162 -10.98 17.45 15.49
C TYR A 162 -10.99 18.66 14.55
N ILE A 163 -10.97 18.45 13.23
CA ILE A 163 -11.16 19.52 12.25
C ILE A 163 -12.52 20.20 12.47
N ALA A 164 -13.60 19.42 12.61
CA ALA A 164 -14.95 19.96 12.86
C ALA A 164 -15.02 20.76 14.18
N TYR A 165 -14.38 20.25 15.23
CA TYR A 165 -14.29 20.95 16.52
C TYR A 165 -13.57 22.29 16.40
N LEU A 166 -12.41 22.33 15.74
CA LEU A 166 -11.64 23.57 15.55
C LEU A 166 -12.44 24.59 14.74
N ASN A 167 -13.14 24.18 13.68
CA ASN A 167 -14.02 25.07 12.93
C ASN A 167 -15.13 25.67 13.80
N HIS A 168 -15.79 24.84 14.63
CA HIS A 168 -16.82 25.32 15.54
C HIS A 168 -16.29 26.35 16.55
N VAL A 169 -15.09 26.11 17.10
CA VAL A 169 -14.42 27.04 18.03
C VAL A 169 -14.08 28.38 17.35
N LEU A 170 -13.73 28.37 16.06
CA LEU A 170 -13.42 29.59 15.31
C LEU A 170 -14.67 30.37 14.88
N GLU A 171 -15.81 29.69 14.71
CA GLU A 171 -17.10 30.30 14.34
C GLU A 171 -17.88 30.82 15.56
N THR A 172 -17.53 30.39 16.77
CA THR A 172 -18.16 30.90 18.00
C THR A 172 -17.53 32.25 18.38
N PRO A 173 -18.32 33.34 18.45
CA PRO A 173 -17.82 34.69 18.74
C PRO A 173 -17.31 34.86 20.18
#